data_AF-A0A970TP08-F1
#
_entry.id   AF-A0A970TP08-F1
#
_cell.length_a   1.000
_cell.length_b   1.000
_cell.length_c   1.000
_cell.angle_alpha   90.00
_cell.angle_beta   90.00
_cell.angle_gamma   90.00
#
_symmetry.space_group_name_H-M   'P 1'
#
loop_
_entity.id
_entity.type
_entity.pdbx_description
1 polymer ?
#
loop_
_entity_poly.entity_id
_entity_poly.type
_entity_poly.pdbx_seq_one_letter_code
_entity_poly.pdbx_strand_id
1 'polypeptide(L)' 'MIKTKDEIIFSRSTWDELYQIDYFREVLENLEDREAIKKSKKSAEGFISFREYDKKRKQKANV' A
#
# COMPACT_ATOMS: atom_id res chain seq x y z
N MET A 1 -14.41 4.23 21.26
CA MET A 1 -13.47 5.33 20.98
C MET A 1 -13.09 5.26 19.51
N ILE A 2 -13.68 6.12 18.67
CA ILE A 2 -13.35 6.19 17.25
C ILE A 2 -11.99 6.90 17.18
N LYS A 3 -10.92 6.16 16.83
CA LYS A 3 -9.61 6.77 16.56
C LYS A 3 -9.71 7.44 15.19
N THR A 4 -10.00 8.74 15.18
CA THR A 4 -9.81 9.56 13.98
C THR A 4 -8.34 9.47 13.58
N LYS A 5 -8.09 9.19 12.31
CA LYS A 5 -6.75 9.30 11.74
C LYS A 5 -6.53 10.77 11.43
N ASP A 6 -5.62 11.41 12.13
CA ASP A 6 -5.17 12.74 11.74
C ASP A 6 -4.41 12.60 10.42
N GLU A 7 -4.94 13.22 9.36
CA GLU A 7 -4.24 13.34 8.09
C GLU A 7 -3.30 14.54 8.19
N ILE A 8 -2.01 14.26 8.35
CA ILE A 8 -0.97 15.28 8.41
C ILE A 8 -0.40 15.43 6.98
N ILE A 9 -0.53 16.62 6.41
CA ILE A 9 0.05 16.97 5.12
C ILE A 9 1.26 17.85 5.37
N PHE A 10 2.44 17.37 5.00
CA PHE A 10 3.67 18.17 5.03
C PHE A 10 3.83 18.95 3.74
N SER A 11 4.47 20.12 3.81
CA SER A 11 4.99 20.77 2.61
C SER A 11 6.13 19.94 2.02
N ARG A 12 6.39 20.09 0.72
CA ARG A 12 7.50 19.39 0.07
C ARG A 12 8.85 19.76 0.70
N SER A 13 9.04 21.03 1.04
CA SER A 13 10.28 21.51 1.67
C SER A 13 10.53 20.85 3.02
N THR A 14 9.50 20.77 3.88
CA THR A 14 9.61 20.11 5.19
C THR A 14 9.86 18.61 5.03
N TRP A 15 9.25 17.97 4.02
CA TRP A 15 9.53 16.57 3.72
C TRP A 15 10.99 16.34 3.34
N ASP A 16 11.52 17.17 2.44
CA ASP A 16 12.90 17.06 1.97
C ASP A 16 13.90 17.34 3.11
N GLU A 17 13.60 18.30 4.01
CA GLU A 17 14.38 18.58 5.22
C GLU A 17 14.40 17.39 6.18
N LEU A 18 13.25 16.77 6.45
CA LEU A 18 13.16 15.58 7.31
C LEU A 18 13.95 14.40 6.73
N TYR A 19 13.95 14.24 5.40
CA TYR A 19 14.71 13.18 4.73
C TYR A 19 16.24 13.36 4.84
N GLN A 20 16.74 14.55 5.17
CA GLN A 20 18.18 14.77 5.40
C GLN A 20 18.65 14.23 6.75
N ILE A 21 17.75 14.08 7.73
CA ILE A 21 18.09 13.62 9.08
C ILE A 21 17.90 12.11 9.16
N ASP A 22 18.95 11.36 9.45
CA ASP A 22 18.94 9.88 9.38
C ASP A 22 17.82 9.24 10.21
N TYR A 23 17.59 9.74 11.44
CA TYR A 23 16.50 9.26 12.29
C TYR A 23 15.12 9.40 11.62
N PHE A 24 14.86 10.56 11.01
CA PHE A 24 13.56 10.79 10.37
C PHE A 24 13.47 10.05 9.05
N ARG A 25 14.56 9.93 8.29
CA ARG A 25 14.61 9.15 7.05
C ARG A 25 14.16 7.70 7.29
N GLU A 26 14.72 7.02 8.28
CA GLU A 26 14.34 5.64 8.61
C GLU A 26 12.85 5.51 8.95
N VAL A 27 12.30 6.49 9.68
CA VAL A 27 10.87 6.52 10.01
C VAL A 27 10.01 6.72 8.76
N LEU A 28 10.42 7.62 7.86
CA LEU A 28 9.70 7.92 6.63
C LEU A 28 9.72 6.73 5.65
N GLU A 29 10.86 6.08 5.47
CA GLU A 29 10.98 4.87 4.64
C GLU A 29 10.06 3.75 5.17
N ASN A 30 10.05 3.52 6.48
CA ASN A 30 9.15 2.54 7.11
C ASN A 30 7.65 2.88 6.90
N LEU A 31 7.30 4.16 6.83
CA LEU A 31 5.93 4.60 6.54
C LEU A 31 5.58 4.35 5.07
N GLU A 32 6.47 4.69 4.15
CA GLU A 32 6.31 4.46 2.71
C GLU A 32 6.15 2.96 2.39
N ASP A 33 6.97 2.09 2.98
CA ASP A 33 6.87 0.63 2.84
C ASP A 33 5.52 0.10 3.32
N ARG A 34 5.04 0.59 4.46
CA ARG A 34 3.72 0.21 4.99
C ARG A 34 2.58 0.66 4.09
N GLU A 35 2.68 1.85 3.52
CA GLU A 35 1.70 2.35 2.55
C GLU A 35 1.69 1.48 1.28
N ALA A 36 2.88 1.11 0.77
CA ALA A 36 3.02 0.22 -0.38
C ALA A 36 2.38 -1.15 -0.11
N ILE A 37 2.66 -1.77 1.04
CA ILE A 37 2.03 -3.05 1.43
C ILE A 37 0.51 -2.91 1.54
N LYS A 38 0.02 -1.84 2.16
CA LYS A 38 -1.43 -1.59 2.31
C LYS A 38 -2.09 -1.38 0.95
N LYS A 39 -1.44 -0.68 0.03
CA LYS A 39 -1.89 -0.51 -1.35
C LYS A 39 -1.93 -1.86 -2.07
N SER A 40 -0.87 -2.64 -2.00
CA SER A 40 -0.81 -4.01 -2.55
C SER A 40 -1.88 -4.91 -1.96
N LYS A 41 -2.20 -4.81 -0.66
CA LYS A 41 -3.29 -5.56 -0.03
C LYS A 41 -4.67 -5.14 -0.55
N LYS A 42 -4.87 -3.87 -0.87
CA LYS A 42 -6.11 -3.38 -1.50
C LYS A 42 -6.19 -3.78 -2.98
N SER A 43 -5.06 -3.80 -3.67
CA SER A 43 -4.94 -4.11 -5.10
C SER A 43 -4.91 -5.61 -5.39
N ALA A 44 -4.52 -6.43 -4.41
CA ALA A 44 -4.74 -7.85 -4.45
C ALA A 44 -6.25 -8.08 -4.34
N GLU A 45 -6.92 -8.26 -5.49
CA GLU A 45 -8.19 -8.97 -5.54
C GLU A 45 -8.00 -10.21 -4.66
N GLY A 46 -8.72 -10.26 -3.54
CA GLY A 46 -8.44 -11.20 -2.46
C GLY A 46 -8.19 -12.61 -2.99
N PHE A 47 -7.27 -13.34 -2.35
CA PHE A 47 -6.84 -14.69 -2.73
C PHE A 47 -7.95 -15.48 -3.44
N ILE A 48 -7.89 -15.53 -4.77
CA ILE A 48 -8.81 -16.35 -5.56
C ILE A 48 -8.42 -17.79 -5.29
N SER A 49 -9.40 -18.61 -4.88
CA SER A 49 -9.15 -20.04 -4.71
C SER A 49 -8.72 -20.64 -6.05
N PHE A 50 -7.82 -21.63 -6.04
CA PHE A 50 -7.35 -22.28 -7.28
C PHE A 50 -8.50 -22.72 -8.19
N ARG A 51 -9.62 -23.14 -7.59
CA ARG A 51 -10.84 -23.56 -8.29
C ARG A 51 -11.53 -22.42 -9.05
N GLU A 52 -11.60 -21.24 -8.45
CA GLU A 52 -12.15 -20.02 -9.09
C GLU A 52 -11.22 -19.49 -10.18
N TYR A 53 -9.90 -19.59 -9.99
CA TYR A 53 -8.92 -19.25 -11.01
C TYR A 53 -9.04 -20.17 -12.24
N ASP A 54 -9.10 -21.50 -12.03
CA ASP A 54 -9.26 -22.48 -13.11
C ASP A 54 -10.57 -22.26 -13.88
N LYS A 55 -11.66 -21.94 -13.18
CA LYS A 55 -12.95 -21.60 -13.80
C LYS A 55 -12.86 -20.34 -14.67
N LYS A 56 -12.25 -19.25 -14.17
CA LYS A 56 -12.03 -18.01 -14.94
C LYS A 56 -11.12 -18.24 -16.16
N ARG A 57 -10.07 -19.06 -16.02
CA ARG A 57 -9.14 -19.39 -17.11
C ARG A 57 -9.84 -20.15 -18.24
N LYS A 58 -10.65 -21.16 -17.90
CA LYS A 58 -11.42 -21.95 -18.87
C LYS A 58 -12.47 -21.11 -19.62
N GLN A 59 -13.11 -20.16 -18.95
CA GLN A 59 -14.05 -19.25 -19.61
C GLN A 59 -13.37 -18.31 -20.61
N LYS A 60 -12.16 -17.83 -20.30
CA LYS A 60 -11.37 -17.01 -21.24
C LYS A 60 -10.81 -17.77 -22.44
N ALA A 61 -10.64 -19.09 -22.34
CA ALA A 61 -10.14 -19.93 -23.42
C ALA A 61 -11.24 -20.44 -24.37
N ASN A 62 -12.52 -20.28 -24.00
CA ASN A 62 -13.70 -20.66 -24.78
C ASN A 62 -14.38 -19.47 -25.48
N VAL A 63 -13.68 -18.32 -25.55
CA VAL A 63 -13.99 -17.17 -26.41
C VAL A 63 -12.88 -17.09 -27.44
#